data_AF-A0A967PUB2-F1
#
_entry.id   AF-A0A967PUB2-F1
#
_cell.length_a   1.000
_cell.length_b   1.000
_cell.length_c   1.000
_cell.angle_alpha   90.00
_cell.angle_beta   90.00
_cell.angle_gamma   90.00
#
_symmetry.space_group_name_H-M   'P 1'
#
loop_
_entity.id
_entity.type
_entity.pdbx_description
1 polymer ?
#
loop_
_entity_poly.entity_id
_entity_poly.type
_entity_poly.pdbx_seq_one_letter_code
_entity_poly.pdbx_strand_id
1 'polypeptide(L)'
;TGFGRGLRIAAQYFFDKEAEDLDLVESAFIAGSVKGPFRYNPFTKKTEAEKEKARQLAKSRKNYVLAAMRKMNFITQEQYLGAKKEEVPFKEGKVTYRLNVILDYIREQLESRYFTEILQEQGVDNIATSGVKIYTSINREIQEGALRSIRKHLPLL
;
A
#
# COMPACT_ATOMS: atom_id res chain seq x y z
N THR A 1 7.60 -8.56 -8.60
CA THR A 1 6.32 -7.82 -8.65
C THR A 1 6.19 -6.88 -7.45
N GLY A 2 6.30 -5.57 -7.69
CA GLY A 2 6.25 -4.52 -6.67
C GLY A 2 4.80 -4.23 -6.23
N PHE A 3 4.28 -5.04 -5.31
CA PHE A 3 2.97 -4.83 -4.71
C PHE A 3 3.03 -3.65 -3.73
N GLY A 4 2.54 -2.47 -4.14
CA GLY A 4 2.02 -1.39 -3.29
C GLY A 4 2.64 -1.16 -1.89
N ARG A 5 3.97 -1.11 -1.76
CA ARG A 5 4.64 -0.87 -0.46
C ARG A 5 4.78 0.63 -0.15
N GLY A 6 3.68 1.37 -0.18
CA GLY A 6 3.68 2.81 0.08
C GLY A 6 2.82 3.19 1.29
N LEU A 7 3.25 4.21 2.04
CA LEU A 7 2.49 4.77 3.18
C LEU A 7 1.05 5.13 2.76
N ARG A 8 0.87 5.76 1.59
CA ARG A 8 -0.45 6.11 1.02
C ARG A 8 -1.35 4.91 0.78
N ILE A 9 -0.80 3.81 0.26
CA ILE A 9 -1.57 2.58 0.03
C ILE A 9 -1.96 1.95 1.36
N ALA A 10 -1.05 1.95 2.35
CA ALA A 10 -1.35 1.45 3.69
C ALA A 10 -2.42 2.29 4.39
N ALA A 11 -2.37 3.63 4.26
CA ALA A 11 -3.37 4.56 4.78
C ALA A 11 -4.76 4.25 4.23
N GLN A 12 -4.88 4.16 2.90
CA GLN A 12 -6.15 3.82 2.26
C GLN A 12 -6.60 2.41 2.67
N TYR A 13 -5.72 1.42 2.61
CA TYR A 13 -6.06 0.03 2.87
C TYR A 13 -6.57 -0.21 4.30
N PHE A 14 -5.87 0.34 5.30
CA PHE A 14 -6.21 0.09 6.71
C PHE A 14 -7.30 1.01 7.24
N PHE A 15 -7.30 2.27 6.80
CA PHE A 15 -8.08 3.34 7.45
C PHE A 15 -9.00 4.12 6.51
N ASP A 16 -8.96 3.85 5.20
CA ASP A 16 -9.71 4.59 4.19
C ASP A 16 -9.41 6.10 4.22
N LYS A 17 -8.12 6.44 4.38
CA LYS A 17 -7.60 7.81 4.50
C LYS A 17 -6.43 8.05 3.55
N GLU A 18 -6.20 9.32 3.20
CA GLU A 18 -4.94 9.75 2.62
C GLU A 18 -3.82 9.72 3.67
N ALA A 19 -2.56 9.64 3.21
CA ALA A 19 -1.41 9.52 4.10
C ALA A 19 -1.23 10.73 5.03
N GLU A 20 -1.61 11.92 4.56
CA GLU A 20 -1.51 13.17 5.31
C GLU A 20 -2.56 13.28 6.45
N ASP A 21 -3.65 12.53 6.35
CA ASP A 21 -4.78 12.56 7.30
C ASP A 21 -4.65 11.51 8.42
N LEU A 22 -3.53 10.78 8.46
CA LEU A 22 -3.28 9.76 9.48
C LEU A 22 -3.03 10.41 10.85
N ASP A 23 -3.73 9.91 11.85
CA ASP A 23 -3.46 10.30 13.23
C ASP A 23 -2.23 9.57 13.82
N LEU A 24 -1.90 9.86 15.08
CA LEU A 24 -0.77 9.28 15.78
C LEU A 24 -0.88 7.75 15.94
N VAL A 25 -2.08 7.22 16.21
CA VAL A 25 -2.35 5.80 16.41
C VAL A 25 -2.19 5.04 15.10
N GLU A 26 -2.78 5.58 14.03
CA GLU A 26 -2.75 5.02 12.68
C GLU A 26 -1.33 5.04 12.10
N SER A 27 -0.62 6.17 12.27
CA SER A 27 0.78 6.33 11.86
C SER A 27 1.71 5.35 12.59
N ALA A 28 1.55 5.23 13.92
CA ALA A 28 2.35 4.30 14.72
C ALA A 28 2.07 2.83 14.34
N PHE A 29 0.82 2.49 14.02
CA PHE A 29 0.48 1.17 13.51
C PHE A 29 1.15 0.88 12.17
N ILE A 30 1.02 1.77 11.17
CA ILE A 30 1.60 1.55 9.84
C ILE A 30 3.12 1.38 9.94
N ALA A 31 3.81 2.28 10.66
CA ALA A 31 5.25 2.19 10.89
C ALA A 31 5.65 0.87 11.57
N GLY A 32 4.85 0.41 12.52
CA GLY A 32 5.08 -0.86 13.22
C GLY A 32 4.80 -2.09 12.36
N SER A 33 3.84 -2.00 11.43
CA SER A 33 3.31 -3.12 10.65
C SER A 33 4.31 -3.66 9.62
N VAL A 34 5.27 -2.83 9.17
CA VAL A 34 6.27 -3.15 8.14
C VAL A 34 7.05 -4.44 8.43
N LYS A 35 7.31 -4.75 9.71
CA LYS A 35 8.04 -5.96 10.12
C LYS A 35 7.26 -7.27 9.88
N GLY A 36 5.94 -7.19 9.74
CA GLY A 36 5.09 -8.37 9.62
C GLY A 36 3.68 -8.01 9.15
N PRO A 37 3.52 -7.47 7.92
CA PRO A 37 2.27 -6.87 7.47
C PRO A 37 1.10 -7.85 7.55
N PHE A 38 1.31 -9.12 7.20
CA PHE A 38 0.28 -10.16 7.30
C PHE A 38 -0.09 -10.52 8.74
N ARG A 39 0.84 -10.42 9.70
CA ARG A 39 0.60 -10.82 11.11
C ARG A 39 -0.36 -9.87 11.82
N TYR A 40 -0.31 -8.60 11.47
CA TYR A 40 -1.07 -7.53 12.12
C TYR A 40 -2.32 -7.13 11.35
N ASN A 41 -2.59 -7.76 10.20
CA ASN A 41 -3.69 -7.43 9.33
C ASN A 41 -4.91 -8.34 9.61
N PRO A 42 -6.00 -7.82 10.20
CA PRO A 42 -7.19 -8.60 10.49
C PRO A 42 -7.98 -8.98 9.22
N PHE A 43 -7.91 -8.20 8.15
CA PHE A 43 -8.68 -8.44 6.90
C PHE A 43 -8.21 -9.69 6.15
N THR A 44 -6.99 -10.16 6.44
CA THR A 44 -6.46 -11.41 5.86
C THR A 44 -6.88 -12.68 6.62
N LYS A 45 -7.59 -12.54 7.75
CA LYS A 45 -7.94 -13.65 8.63
C LYS A 45 -9.34 -14.15 8.34
N LYS A 46 -9.52 -15.47 8.42
CA LYS A 46 -10.79 -16.13 8.06
C LYS A 46 -11.74 -16.24 9.24
N THR A 47 -11.21 -16.58 10.41
CA THR A 47 -12.01 -16.76 11.63
C THR A 47 -11.99 -15.53 12.53
N GLU A 48 -13.05 -15.32 13.32
CA GLU A 48 -13.10 -14.21 14.28
C GLU A 48 -12.02 -14.32 15.36
N ALA A 49 -11.69 -15.52 15.80
CA ALA A 49 -10.59 -15.75 16.75
C ALA A 49 -9.23 -15.29 16.19
N GLU A 50 -8.97 -15.56 14.90
CA GLU A 50 -7.75 -15.09 14.24
C GLU A 50 -7.75 -13.58 14.01
N LYS A 51 -8.90 -12.99 13.67
CA LYS A 51 -9.05 -11.53 13.54
C LYS A 51 -8.76 -10.83 14.86
N GLU A 52 -9.31 -11.34 15.96
CA GLU A 52 -9.08 -10.78 17.29
C GLU A 52 -7.61 -10.91 17.70
N LYS A 53 -7.00 -12.07 17.47
CA LYS A 53 -5.56 -12.25 17.66
C LYS A 53 -4.74 -11.25 16.83
N ALA A 54 -5.11 -10.99 15.58
CA ALA A 54 -4.45 -10.01 14.74
C ALA A 54 -4.59 -8.59 15.29
N ARG A 55 -5.77 -8.19 15.79
CA ARG A 55 -6.00 -6.89 16.45
C ARG A 55 -5.15 -6.73 17.71
N GLN A 56 -5.06 -7.75 18.55
CA GLN A 56 -4.21 -7.71 19.75
C GLN A 56 -2.72 -7.59 19.40
N LEU A 57 -2.26 -8.30 18.36
CA LEU A 57 -0.90 -8.16 17.85
C LEU A 57 -0.65 -6.77 17.24
N ALA A 58 -1.63 -6.21 16.52
CA ALA A 58 -1.58 -4.86 15.98
C ALA A 58 -1.45 -3.81 17.09
N LYS A 59 -2.28 -3.90 18.14
CA LYS A 59 -2.22 -3.03 19.33
C LYS A 59 -0.85 -3.08 20.00
N SER A 60 -0.34 -4.29 20.21
CA SER A 60 0.98 -4.50 20.81
C SER A 60 2.09 -3.86 19.95
N ARG A 61 1.98 -3.98 18.62
CA ARG A 61 2.97 -3.42 17.71
C ARG A 61 2.91 -1.89 17.62
N LYS A 62 1.70 -1.32 17.58
CA LYS A 62 1.48 0.13 17.70
C LYS A 62 2.09 0.67 19.00
N ASN A 63 1.82 0.03 20.14
CA ASN A 63 2.35 0.44 21.45
C ASN A 63 3.88 0.42 21.51
N TYR A 64 4.53 -0.54 20.84
CA TYR A 64 5.98 -0.57 20.72
C TYR A 64 6.52 0.66 19.99
N VAL A 65 5.88 1.06 18.89
CA VAL A 65 6.28 2.27 18.13
C VAL A 65 6.04 3.53 18.94
N LEU A 66 4.88 3.67 19.59
CA LEU A 66 4.58 4.81 20.47
C LEU A 66 5.62 4.96 21.59
N ALA A 67 6.07 3.85 22.19
CA ALA A 67 7.13 3.88 23.20
C ALA A 67 8.47 4.37 22.65
N ALA A 68 8.83 3.95 21.42
CA ALA A 68 10.02 4.44 20.74
C ALA A 68 9.91 5.94 20.39
N MET A 69 8.77 6.38 19.86
CA MET A 69 8.50 7.79 19.56
C MET A 69 8.63 8.67 20.80
N ARG A 70 8.06 8.24 21.93
CA ARG A 70 8.22 8.93 23.21
C ARG A 70 9.69 8.97 23.65
N LYS A 71 10.41 7.85 23.56
CA LYS A 71 11.84 7.78 23.95
C LYS A 71 12.71 8.72 23.12
N MET A 72 12.32 8.96 21.86
CA MET A 72 12.97 9.88 20.93
C MET A 72 12.41 11.30 20.99
N ASN A 73 11.51 11.61 21.93
CA ASN A 73 10.87 12.91 22.11
C ASN A 73 10.04 13.42 20.90
N PHE A 74 9.54 12.52 20.05
CA PHE A 74 8.62 12.89 18.96
C PHE A 74 7.19 13.19 19.44
N ILE A 75 6.80 12.68 20.62
CA ILE A 75 5.47 12.87 21.23
C ILE A 75 5.61 13.14 22.72
N THR A 76 4.63 13.84 23.29
CA THR A 76 4.58 14.11 24.75
C THR A 76 4.15 12.86 25.54
N GLN A 77 4.35 12.92 26.85
CA GLN A 77 3.90 11.86 27.75
C GLN A 77 2.37 11.70 27.72
N GLU A 78 1.62 12.81 27.64
CA GLU A 78 0.15 12.77 27.54
C GLU A 78 -0.31 12.13 26.24
N GLN A 79 0.28 12.52 25.11
CA GLN A 79 0.00 11.92 23.80
C GLN A 79 0.30 10.42 23.80
N TYR A 80 1.43 10.01 24.38
CA TYR A 80 1.76 8.59 24.53
C TYR A 80 0.71 7.84 25.36
N LEU A 81 0.32 8.37 26.52
CA LEU A 81 -0.64 7.72 27.41
C LEU A 81 -2.05 7.66 26.81
N GLY A 82 -2.48 8.69 26.08
CA GLY A 82 -3.73 8.71 25.32
C GLY A 82 -3.71 7.65 24.21
N ALA A 83 -2.78 7.78 23.26
CA ALA A 83 -2.69 6.92 22.10
C ALA A 83 -2.45 5.44 22.45
N LYS A 84 -1.80 5.14 23.60
CA LYS A 84 -1.59 3.76 24.07
C LYS A 84 -2.90 3.06 24.43
N LYS A 85 -3.88 3.79 24.98
CA LYS A 85 -5.18 3.24 25.41
C LYS A 85 -6.09 2.92 24.22
N GLU A 86 -5.96 3.69 23.14
CA GLU A 86 -6.78 3.54 21.94
C GLU A 86 -6.51 2.22 21.20
N GLU A 87 -7.56 1.66 20.61
CA GLU A 87 -7.43 0.54 19.66
C GLU A 87 -7.03 1.05 18.28
N VAL A 88 -6.52 0.16 17.42
CA VAL A 88 -6.24 0.53 16.02
C VAL A 88 -7.58 0.60 15.26
N PRO A 89 -7.99 1.76 14.72
CA PRO A 89 -9.34 1.99 14.19
C PRO A 89 -9.47 1.49 12.74
N PHE A 90 -9.35 0.18 12.55
CA PHE A 90 -9.45 -0.45 11.22
C PHE A 90 -10.80 -0.15 10.54
N LYS A 91 -10.76 0.35 9.30
CA LYS A 91 -11.96 0.62 8.48
C LYS A 91 -12.08 -0.20 7.19
N GLU A 92 -11.01 -0.92 6.80
CA GLU A 92 -10.94 -1.71 5.56
C GLU A 92 -11.29 -0.87 4.33
N GLY A 93 -10.41 0.07 3.98
CA GLY A 93 -10.64 0.93 2.83
C GLY A 93 -10.50 0.18 1.51
N LYS A 94 -11.23 0.64 0.50
CA LYS A 94 -11.22 0.02 -0.83
C LYS A 94 -10.05 0.55 -1.63
N VAL A 95 -8.95 -0.21 -1.65
CA VAL A 95 -7.86 0.09 -2.59
C VAL A 95 -8.28 -0.38 -3.98
N THR A 96 -8.92 0.51 -4.72
CA THR A 96 -9.26 0.26 -6.12
C THR A 96 -8.01 0.48 -6.96
N TYR A 97 -7.28 -0.60 -7.23
CA TYR A 97 -6.37 -0.60 -8.35
C TYR A 97 -7.22 -0.60 -9.61
N ARG A 98 -7.27 0.52 -10.34
CA ARG A 98 -7.83 0.50 -11.69
C ARG A 98 -7.01 -0.53 -12.46
N LEU A 99 -7.62 -1.69 -12.75
CA LEU A 99 -7.02 -2.71 -13.58
C LEU A 99 -6.71 -2.06 -14.92
N ASN A 100 -5.45 -1.71 -15.13
CA ASN A 100 -5.03 -0.97 -16.30
C ASN A 100 -4.29 -1.96 -17.18
N VAL A 101 -5.00 -2.57 -18.11
CA VAL A 101 -4.46 -3.53 -19.10
C VAL A 101 -3.17 -3.00 -19.74
N ILE A 102 -3.07 -1.69 -19.90
CA ILE A 102 -1.84 -1.02 -20.34
C ILE A 102 -0.66 -1.24 -19.41
N LEU A 103 -0.83 -1.14 -18.09
CA LEU A 103 0.28 -1.30 -17.16
C LEU A 103 0.83 -2.73 -17.21
N ASP A 104 -0.03 -3.70 -17.48
CA ASP A 104 0.40 -5.08 -17.71
C ASP A 104 1.11 -5.22 -19.06
N TYR A 105 0.59 -4.60 -20.13
CA TYR A 105 1.27 -4.54 -21.43
C TYR A 105 2.65 -3.86 -21.33
N ILE A 106 2.75 -2.71 -20.64
CA ILE A 106 4.02 -2.02 -20.41
C ILE A 106 4.97 -2.95 -19.64
N ARG A 107 4.49 -3.64 -18.59
CA ARG A 107 5.33 -4.56 -17.82
C ARG A 107 5.86 -5.69 -18.70
N GLU A 108 5.02 -6.29 -19.53
CA GLU A 108 5.43 -7.34 -20.48
C GLU A 108 6.46 -6.82 -21.48
N GLN A 109 6.27 -5.60 -22.02
CA GLN A 109 7.25 -4.98 -22.90
C GLN A 109 8.59 -4.74 -22.19
N LEU A 110 8.59 -4.29 -20.94
CA LEU A 110 9.80 -4.07 -20.15
C LEU A 110 10.53 -5.37 -19.78
N GLU A 111 9.80 -6.48 -19.72
CA GLU A 111 10.36 -7.82 -19.52
C GLU A 111 10.86 -8.44 -20.83
N SER A 112 10.59 -7.82 -21.99
CA SER A 112 11.13 -8.27 -23.26
C SER A 112 12.66 -8.18 -23.29
N ARG A 113 13.27 -9.02 -24.12
CA ARG A 113 14.73 -9.07 -24.31
C ARG A 113 15.32 -7.70 -24.69
N TYR A 114 14.65 -6.97 -25.57
CA TYR A 114 15.08 -5.66 -26.02
C TYR A 114 15.25 -4.66 -24.88
N PHE A 115 14.25 -4.55 -23.99
CA PHE A 115 14.32 -3.60 -22.87
C PHE A 115 15.20 -4.11 -21.73
N THR A 116 15.21 -5.41 -21.46
CA THR A 116 16.06 -5.99 -20.41
C THR A 116 17.55 -5.82 -20.70
N GLU A 117 17.99 -5.99 -21.96
CA GLU A 117 19.37 -5.72 -22.37
C GLU A 117 19.76 -4.25 -22.14
N ILE A 118 18.92 -3.29 -22.58
CA ILE A 118 19.15 -1.85 -22.37
C ILE A 118 19.20 -1.52 -20.87
N LEU A 119 18.29 -2.05 -20.07
CA LEU A 119 18.24 -1.78 -18.63
C LEU A 119 19.49 -2.32 -17.92
N GLN A 120 19.96 -3.51 -18.29
CA GLN A 120 21.19 -4.10 -17.76
C GLN A 120 22.43 -3.28 -18.13
N GLU A 121 22.54 -2.80 -19.38
CA GLU A 121 23.63 -1.91 -19.80
C GLU A 121 23.67 -0.62 -18.97
N GLN A 122 22.52 -0.12 -18.53
CA GLN A 122 22.40 1.04 -17.65
C GLN A 122 22.51 0.70 -16.15
N GLY A 123 22.85 -0.54 -15.79
CA GLY A 123 23.00 -0.98 -14.40
C GLY A 123 21.68 -1.12 -13.63
N VAL A 124 20.56 -1.30 -14.34
CA VAL A 124 19.23 -1.45 -13.77
C VAL A 124 18.81 -2.92 -13.78
N ASP A 125 19.13 -3.63 -12.70
CA ASP A 125 18.77 -5.05 -12.55
C ASP A 125 17.30 -5.25 -12.17
N ASN A 126 16.71 -4.28 -11.45
CA ASN A 126 15.33 -4.35 -11.00
C ASN A 126 14.63 -2.99 -11.11
N ILE A 127 13.76 -2.89 -12.11
CA ILE A 127 12.95 -1.69 -12.42
C ILE A 127 12.16 -1.21 -11.19
N ALA A 128 11.67 -2.13 -10.34
CA ALA A 128 10.83 -1.77 -9.19
C ALA A 128 11.61 -1.09 -8.06
N THR A 129 12.94 -1.21 -8.03
CA THR A 129 13.80 -0.66 -6.96
C THR A 129 14.83 0.34 -7.47
N SER A 130 14.98 0.50 -8.79
CA SER A 130 16.01 1.37 -9.39
C SER A 130 15.64 2.86 -9.45
N GLY A 131 14.39 3.22 -9.13
CA GLY A 131 13.93 4.60 -9.17
C GLY A 131 13.78 5.18 -10.58
N VAL A 132 13.85 4.35 -11.62
CA VAL A 132 13.68 4.77 -13.02
C VAL A 132 12.29 5.32 -13.28
N LYS A 133 12.21 6.36 -14.11
CA LYS A 133 10.95 6.95 -14.58
C LYS A 133 10.67 6.46 -16.00
N ILE A 134 9.51 5.86 -16.21
CA ILE A 134 9.11 5.29 -17.49
C ILE A 134 8.10 6.24 -18.14
N TYR A 135 8.49 6.83 -19.26
CA TYR A 135 7.64 7.69 -20.08
C TYR A 135 7.14 6.87 -21.26
N THR A 136 5.83 6.86 -21.49
CA THR A 136 5.20 6.06 -22.55
C THR A 136 4.44 6.97 -23.50
N SER A 137 4.21 6.50 -24.73
CA SER A 137 3.40 7.19 -25.73
C SER A 137 1.89 7.11 -25.47
N ILE A 138 1.47 6.55 -24.33
CA ILE A 138 0.08 6.24 -24.06
C ILE A 138 -0.67 7.49 -23.62
N ASN A 139 -1.68 7.86 -24.39
CA ASN A 139 -2.59 8.94 -24.06
C ASN A 139 -3.73 8.43 -23.16
N ARG A 140 -3.82 8.97 -21.94
CA ARG A 140 -4.81 8.59 -20.94
C ARG A 140 -6.25 8.80 -21.41
N GLU A 141 -6.54 9.92 -22.08
CA GLU A 141 -7.91 10.29 -22.48
C GLU A 141 -8.44 9.35 -23.56
N ILE A 142 -7.60 9.08 -24.57
CA ILE A 142 -7.92 8.14 -25.65
C ILE A 142 -8.17 6.75 -25.07
N GLN A 143 -7.30 6.31 -24.15
CA GLN A 143 -7.46 5.00 -23.53
C GLN A 143 -8.75 4.87 -22.73
N GLU A 144 -9.05 5.84 -21.86
CA GLU A 144 -10.27 5.80 -21.08
C GLU A 144 -11.50 5.83 -21.99
N GLY A 145 -11.45 6.57 -23.10
CA GLY A 145 -12.47 6.56 -24.15
C GLY A 145 -12.65 5.18 -24.79
N ALA A 146 -11.56 4.52 -25.19
CA ALA A 146 -11.59 3.18 -25.77
C ALA A 146 -12.15 2.14 -24.78
N LEU A 147 -11.69 2.15 -23.53
CA LEU A 147 -12.19 1.27 -22.47
C LEU A 147 -13.69 1.46 -22.20
N ARG A 148 -14.15 2.72 -22.15
CA ARG A 148 -15.58 3.03 -22.03
C ARG A 148 -16.38 2.51 -23.22
N SER A 149 -15.87 2.68 -24.44
CA SER A 149 -16.51 2.19 -25.66
C SER A 149 -16.64 0.67 -25.64
N ILE A 150 -15.56 -0.06 -25.33
CA ILE A 150 -15.58 -1.53 -25.23
C ILE A 150 -16.60 -1.96 -24.17
N ARG A 151 -16.58 -1.39 -22.96
CA ARG A 151 -17.53 -1.77 -21.89
C ARG A 151 -18.98 -1.46 -22.23
N LYS A 152 -19.23 -0.44 -23.05
CA LYS A 152 -20.58 -0.04 -23.47
C LYS A 152 -21.12 -0.91 -24.61
N HIS A 153 -20.25 -1.34 -25.52
CA HIS A 153 -20.64 -1.96 -26.78
C HIS A 153 -20.34 -3.47 -26.87
N LEU A 154 -19.57 -4.03 -25.95
CA LEU A 154 -19.38 -5.47 -25.81
C LEU A 154 -20.31 -5.96 -24.68
N PRO A 155 -21.40 -6.70 -24.98
CA PRO A 155 -22.21 -7.32 -23.94
C PRO A 155 -21.35 -8.31 -23.15
N LEU A 156 -21.62 -8.44 -21.84
CA LEU A 156 -21.00 -9.46 -20.99
C LEU A 156 -21.16 -10.84 -21.68
N LEU A 157 -20.04 -11.40 -22.15
CA LEU A 157 -19.92 -12.84 -22.38
C LEU A 157 -19.96 -13.57 -21.04
#